data_AF-A0A7V2X7I8-F1
#
_entry.id   AF-A0A7V2X7I8-F1
#
_cell.length_a   1.000
_cell.length_b   1.000
_cell.length_c   1.000
_cell.angle_alpha   90.00
_cell.angle_beta   90.00
_cell.angle_gamma   90.00
#
_symmetry.space_group_name_H-M   'P 1'
#
loop_
_entity.id
_entity.type
_entity.pdbx_description
1 polymer ?
#
loop_
_entity_poly.entity_id
_entity_poly.type
_entity_poly.pdbx_seq_one_letter_code
_entity_poly.pdbx_strand_id
1 'polypeptide(L)'
;MKAFYVVGTHWDREWYEPFQEFRRWLVELIDELIDLWRKNPAYGCFHLDGQTIVLEDYLEIRPERKEELLTLIREGRLIVGPWYNLPDEWLVSGEALIRNLLRGKRICERLNIPRMNFMYTPDQFGHIAALPMLAAGFGLSAGICWRGTQDETHPAHFVWLGPDGSRV
;
A
#
# COMPACT_ATOMS: atom_id res chain seq x y z
N MET A 1 5.63 -2.06 28.30
CA MET A 1 4.84 -1.60 27.14
C MET A 1 5.80 -1.28 26.01
N LYS A 2 5.51 -1.68 24.77
CA LYS A 2 6.29 -1.31 23.57
C LYS A 2 5.42 -0.40 22.70
N ALA A 3 5.98 0.69 22.19
CA ALA A 3 5.33 1.56 21.22
C ALA A 3 5.95 1.32 19.84
N PHE A 4 5.11 1.20 18.81
CA PHE A 4 5.54 1.04 17.42
C PHE A 4 5.15 2.31 16.65
N TYR A 5 6.14 2.94 16.01
CA TYR A 5 5.93 4.09 15.15
C TYR A 5 6.07 3.63 13.70
N VAL A 6 4.98 3.70 12.94
CA VAL A 6 4.98 3.42 11.51
C VAL A 6 4.89 4.76 10.80
N VAL A 7 5.97 5.15 10.14
CA VAL A 7 5.99 6.38 9.35
C VAL A 7 5.56 6.02 7.93
N GLY A 8 4.69 6.83 7.36
CA GLY A 8 4.21 6.66 6.01
C GLY A 8 3.45 7.89 5.56
N THR A 9 2.87 7.80 4.38
CA THR A 9 1.93 8.78 3.87
C THR A 9 0.68 8.06 3.38
N HIS A 10 -0.44 8.77 3.39
CA HIS A 10 -1.59 8.41 2.57
C HIS A 10 -1.55 9.25 1.30
N TRP A 11 -1.55 8.60 0.14
CA TRP A 11 -1.30 9.24 -1.15
C TRP A 11 -2.46 9.03 -2.12
N ASP A 12 -3.46 9.89 -2.01
CA ASP A 12 -4.45 10.03 -3.07
C ASP A 12 -3.75 10.42 -4.36
N ARG A 13 -3.91 9.59 -5.40
CA ARG A 13 -3.22 9.80 -6.68
C ARG A 13 -3.69 11.07 -7.37
N GLU A 14 -4.95 11.44 -7.15
CA GLU A 14 -5.59 12.68 -7.58
C GLU A 14 -6.81 12.93 -6.69
N TRP A 15 -7.04 14.19 -6.30
CA TRP A 15 -8.18 14.53 -5.45
C TRP A 15 -8.60 16.00 -5.62
N TYR A 16 -8.19 16.90 -4.73
CA TYR A 16 -8.57 18.32 -4.77
C TYR A 16 -7.71 19.17 -5.73
N GLU A 17 -6.52 18.69 -6.06
CA GLU A 17 -5.67 19.21 -7.15
C GLU A 17 -5.63 18.23 -8.33
N PRO A 18 -5.29 18.71 -9.55
CA PRO A 18 -5.06 17.83 -10.69
C PRO A 18 -3.96 16.79 -10.43
N PHE A 19 -4.08 15.62 -11.08
CA PHE A 19 -3.10 14.53 -11.01
C PHE A 19 -1.63 14.98 -11.11
N GLN A 20 -1.30 15.95 -11.96
CA GLN A 20 0.08 16.38 -12.16
C GLN A 20 0.67 17.12 -10.95
N GLU A 21 -0.13 17.80 -10.14
CA GLU A 21 0.36 18.41 -8.90
C GLU A 21 0.67 17.33 -7.85
N PHE A 22 -0.24 16.37 -7.65
CA PHE A 22 0.05 15.20 -6.81
C PHE A 22 1.26 14.43 -7.33
N ARG A 23 1.41 14.25 -8.64
CA ARG A 23 2.58 13.57 -9.20
C ARG A 23 3.87 14.33 -8.94
N ARG A 24 3.87 15.66 -9.02
CA ARG A 24 5.03 16.49 -8.69
C ARG A 24 5.44 16.31 -7.22
N TRP A 25 4.48 16.40 -6.29
CA TRP A 25 4.76 16.18 -4.87
C TRP A 25 5.22 14.75 -4.56
N LEU A 26 4.72 13.76 -5.29
CA LEU A 26 5.17 12.36 -5.14
C LEU A 26 6.65 12.23 -5.51
N VAL A 27 7.05 12.90 -6.59
CA VAL A 27 8.46 12.92 -7.03
C VAL A 27 9.34 13.60 -5.98
N GLU A 28 8.92 14.74 -5.45
CA GLU A 28 9.62 15.45 -4.38
C GLU A 28 9.76 14.57 -3.12
N LEU A 29 8.67 13.94 -2.67
CA LEU A 29 8.66 13.03 -1.53
C LEU A 29 9.66 11.88 -1.70
N ILE A 30 9.63 11.17 -2.84
CA ILE A 30 10.51 10.02 -3.05
C ILE A 30 11.98 10.47 -3.20
N ASP A 31 12.24 11.60 -3.86
CA ASP A 31 13.60 12.17 -3.93
C ASP A 31 14.14 12.48 -2.53
N GLU A 32 13.32 13.09 -1.66
CA GLU A 32 13.67 13.36 -0.26
C GLU A 32 13.90 12.09 0.56
N LEU A 33 13.07 11.05 0.38
CA LEU A 33 13.24 9.78 1.06
C LEU A 33 14.57 9.09 0.67
N ILE A 34 14.90 9.05 -0.63
CA ILE A 34 16.18 8.50 -1.10
C ILE A 34 17.36 9.25 -0.47
N ASP A 35 17.31 10.58 -0.47
CA ASP A 35 18.39 11.41 0.09
C ASP A 35 18.44 11.33 1.62
N LEU A 36 17.30 11.11 2.29
CA LEU A 36 17.23 10.86 3.73
C LEU A 36 18.02 9.61 4.11
N TRP A 37 17.83 8.47 3.41
CA TRP A 37 18.57 7.25 3.73
C TRP A 37 20.05 7.31 3.39
N ARG A 38 20.44 8.11 2.39
CA ARG A 38 21.85 8.40 2.11
C ARG A 38 22.51 9.15 3.27
N LYS A 39 21.81 10.11 3.87
CA LYS A 39 22.32 10.95 4.98
C LYS A 39 22.18 10.29 6.35
N ASN A 40 21.12 9.52 6.54
CA ASN A 40 20.77 8.87 7.80
C ASN A 40 20.41 7.39 7.58
N PRO A 41 21.41 6.50 7.51
CA PRO A 41 21.18 5.07 7.31
C PRO A 41 20.40 4.40 8.46
N ALA A 42 20.29 5.04 9.63
CA ALA A 42 19.56 4.53 10.78
C ALA A 42 18.04 4.79 10.71
N TYR A 43 17.56 5.56 9.73
CA TYR A 43 16.12 5.74 9.51
C TYR A 43 15.49 4.40 9.13
N GLY A 44 14.51 3.94 9.92
CA GLY A 44 14.03 2.56 9.91
C GLY A 44 13.31 2.16 8.62
N CYS A 45 12.03 2.53 8.52
CA CYS A 45 11.24 2.25 7.31
C CYS A 45 10.20 3.34 7.05
N PHE A 46 9.73 3.38 5.80
CA PHE A 46 8.62 4.22 5.36
C PHE A 46 7.59 3.37 4.62
N HIS A 47 6.32 3.52 4.99
CA HIS A 47 5.20 2.86 4.33
C HIS A 47 4.65 3.74 3.20
N LEU A 48 4.82 3.29 1.96
CA LEU A 48 4.38 4.01 0.75
C LEU A 48 2.97 3.57 0.34
N ASP A 49 2.04 3.78 1.28
CA ASP A 49 0.58 3.74 1.10
C ASP A 49 -0.02 2.46 0.47
N GLY A 50 0.70 1.34 0.51
CA GLY A 50 0.17 0.05 0.11
C GLY A 50 -0.17 -0.13 -1.38
N GLN A 51 0.29 0.79 -2.24
CA GLN A 51 -0.03 0.83 -3.68
C GLN A 51 1.25 0.87 -4.52
N THR A 52 1.29 0.10 -5.61
CA THR A 52 2.49 -0.01 -6.48
C THR A 52 2.49 0.96 -7.66
N ILE A 53 1.35 1.59 -7.99
CA ILE A 53 1.24 2.57 -9.09
C ILE A 53 2.17 3.78 -8.90
N VAL A 54 2.41 4.19 -7.66
CA VAL A 54 3.33 5.28 -7.30
C VAL A 54 4.76 5.04 -7.78
N LEU A 55 5.17 3.77 -7.93
CA LEU A 55 6.48 3.43 -8.50
C LEU A 55 6.52 3.74 -9.99
N GLU A 56 5.45 3.46 -10.73
CA GLU A 56 5.36 3.78 -12.16
C GLU A 56 5.34 5.30 -12.36
N ASP A 57 4.52 6.00 -11.57
CA ASP A 57 4.39 7.47 -11.64
C ASP A 57 5.72 8.20 -11.39
N TYR A 58 6.49 7.72 -10.40
CA TYR A 58 7.82 8.22 -10.08
C TYR A 58 8.85 7.89 -11.17
N LEU A 59 8.95 6.62 -11.57
CA LEU A 59 10.00 6.15 -12.49
C LEU A 59 9.80 6.64 -13.93
N GLU A 60 8.60 7.07 -14.30
CA GLU A 60 8.38 7.76 -15.57
C GLU A 60 8.97 9.18 -15.57
N ILE A 61 9.13 9.83 -14.40
CA ILE A 61 9.81 11.15 -14.26
C ILE A 61 11.31 11.00 -13.94
N ARG A 62 11.66 10.04 -13.08
CA ARG A 62 13.01 9.79 -12.56
C ARG A 62 13.53 8.39 -12.92
N PRO A 63 13.58 7.99 -14.21
CA PRO A 63 14.03 6.66 -14.60
C PRO A 63 15.48 6.37 -14.16
N GLU A 64 16.32 7.40 -14.03
CA GLU A 64 17.70 7.32 -13.58
C GLU A 64 17.86 6.89 -12.11
N ARG A 65 16.84 7.13 -11.27
CA ARG A 65 16.84 6.75 -9.84
C ARG A 65 16.27 5.36 -9.57
N LYS A 66 15.96 4.59 -10.63
CA LYS A 66 15.32 3.28 -10.52
C LYS A 66 16.02 2.33 -9.56
N GLU A 67 17.33 2.10 -9.75
CA GLU A 67 18.01 1.07 -8.95
C GLU A 67 18.12 1.47 -7.47
N GLU A 68 18.26 2.77 -7.19
CA GLU A 68 18.27 3.28 -5.82
C GLU A 68 16.95 3.02 -5.11
N LEU A 69 15.84 3.36 -5.77
CA LEU A 69 14.50 3.12 -5.26
C LEU A 69 14.26 1.61 -5.01
N LEU A 70 14.58 0.77 -5.99
CA LEU A 70 14.35 -0.68 -5.86
C LEU A 70 15.24 -1.29 -4.76
N THR A 71 16.47 -0.80 -4.60
CA THR A 71 17.36 -1.23 -3.52
C THR A 71 16.76 -0.94 -2.15
N LEU A 72 16.24 0.28 -1.93
CA LEU A 72 15.57 0.64 -0.67
C LEU A 72 14.37 -0.28 -0.36
N ILE A 73 13.61 -0.68 -1.40
CA ILE A 73 12.47 -1.59 -1.23
C ILE A 73 12.96 -3.00 -0.89
N ARG A 74 13.98 -3.51 -1.58
CA ARG A 74 14.56 -4.84 -1.30
C ARG A 74 15.17 -4.93 0.09
N GLU A 75 15.75 -3.84 0.58
CA GLU A 75 16.28 -3.73 1.94
C GLU A 75 15.18 -3.58 3.01
N GLY A 76 13.91 -3.44 2.61
CA GLY A 76 12.79 -3.25 3.54
C GLY A 76 12.73 -1.85 4.17
N ARG A 77 13.51 -0.90 3.66
CA ARG A 77 13.46 0.51 4.07
C ARG A 77 12.22 1.22 3.53
N LEU A 78 11.80 0.86 2.32
CA LEU A 78 10.58 1.38 1.71
C LEU A 78 9.59 0.22 1.47
N ILE A 79 8.38 0.33 1.99
CA ILE A 79 7.37 -0.74 1.94
C ILE A 79 6.27 -0.33 0.96
N VAL A 80 5.86 -1.23 0.06
CA VAL A 80 4.92 -0.94 -1.03
C VAL A 80 4.04 -2.15 -1.37
N GLY A 81 2.89 -1.90 -2.01
CA GLY A 81 1.88 -2.92 -2.32
C GLY A 81 1.07 -3.32 -1.07
N PRO A 82 0.13 -4.27 -1.16
CA PRO A 82 -0.01 -5.26 -2.23
C PRO A 82 -0.85 -4.79 -3.42
N TRP A 83 -1.56 -3.67 -3.28
CA TRP A 83 -2.45 -3.18 -4.32
C TRP A 83 -1.67 -2.59 -5.50
N TYR A 84 -2.33 -2.50 -6.65
CA TYR A 84 -1.88 -1.62 -7.72
C TYR A 84 -2.17 -0.16 -7.36
N ASN A 85 -3.44 0.17 -7.12
CA ASN A 85 -3.91 1.43 -6.54
C ASN A 85 -4.90 1.13 -5.41
N LEU A 86 -5.24 2.10 -4.56
CA LEU A 86 -6.26 1.94 -3.53
C LEU A 86 -7.66 2.12 -4.15
N PRO A 87 -8.49 1.06 -4.29
CA PRO A 87 -9.80 1.18 -4.92
C PRO A 87 -10.89 1.51 -3.89
N ASP A 88 -11.96 2.15 -4.33
CA ASP A 88 -13.25 2.02 -3.65
C ASP A 88 -13.80 0.60 -3.90
N GLU A 89 -14.12 -0.12 -2.83
CA GLU A 89 -14.49 -1.54 -2.90
C GLU A 89 -15.91 -1.78 -3.43
N TRP A 90 -16.81 -0.80 -3.30
CA TRP A 90 -18.21 -0.90 -3.69
C TRP A 90 -18.47 -0.41 -5.11
N LEU A 91 -17.62 0.49 -5.62
CA LEU A 91 -17.82 1.14 -6.92
C LEU A 91 -17.14 0.43 -8.09
N VAL A 92 -16.41 -0.65 -7.83
CA VAL A 92 -15.76 -1.47 -8.87
C VAL A 92 -16.28 -2.91 -8.85
N SER A 93 -16.09 -3.62 -9.96
CA SER A 93 -16.48 -5.04 -10.00
C SER A 93 -15.55 -5.90 -9.13
N GLY A 94 -16.05 -7.04 -8.65
CA GLY A 94 -15.22 -8.00 -7.91
C GLY A 94 -13.99 -8.46 -8.71
N GLU A 95 -14.14 -8.62 -10.03
CA GLU A 95 -13.02 -8.93 -10.92
C GLU A 95 -12.00 -7.79 -10.95
N ALA A 96 -12.42 -6.52 -10.92
CA ALA A 96 -11.50 -5.38 -10.87
C ALA A 96 -10.63 -5.40 -9.60
N LEU A 97 -11.17 -5.78 -8.44
CA LEU A 97 -10.39 -5.94 -7.20
C LEU A 97 -9.34 -7.05 -7.32
N ILE A 98 -9.72 -8.21 -7.90
CA ILE A 98 -8.79 -9.31 -8.16
C ILE A 98 -7.68 -8.85 -9.12
N ARG A 99 -8.03 -8.14 -10.20
CA ARG A 99 -7.06 -7.61 -11.16
C ARG A 99 -6.14 -6.56 -10.54
N ASN A 100 -6.65 -5.75 -9.61
CA ASN A 100 -5.88 -4.76 -8.89
C ASN A 100 -4.75 -5.43 -8.07
N LEU A 101 -5.08 -6.42 -7.23
CA LEU A 101 -4.08 -7.20 -6.46
C LEU A 101 -3.13 -7.97 -7.39
N LEU A 102 -3.64 -8.57 -8.46
CA LEU A 102 -2.83 -9.30 -9.44
C LEU A 102 -1.83 -8.38 -10.14
N ARG A 103 -2.23 -7.16 -10.48
CA ARG A 103 -1.36 -6.16 -11.09
C ARG A 103 -0.29 -5.69 -10.11
N GLY A 104 -0.65 -5.43 -8.85
CA GLY A 104 0.32 -5.10 -7.80
C GLY A 104 1.37 -6.20 -7.62
N LYS A 105 0.94 -7.46 -7.55
CA LYS A 105 1.84 -8.63 -7.53
C LYS A 105 2.79 -8.67 -8.72
N ARG A 106 2.27 -8.53 -9.95
CA ARG A 106 3.09 -8.56 -11.17
C ARG A 106 4.10 -7.43 -11.22
N ILE A 107 3.78 -6.24 -10.72
CA ILE A 107 4.73 -5.12 -10.65
C ILE A 107 5.88 -5.46 -9.70
N CYS A 108 5.58 -5.97 -8.50
CA CYS A 108 6.61 -6.39 -7.56
C CYS A 108 7.51 -7.49 -8.15
N GLU A 109 6.93 -8.50 -8.81
CA GLU A 109 7.68 -9.58 -9.48
C GLU A 109 8.55 -9.05 -10.63
N ARG A 110 7.99 -8.20 -11.50
CA ARG A 110 8.70 -7.59 -12.63
C ARG A 110 9.89 -6.74 -12.19
N LEU A 111 9.76 -6.03 -11.06
CA LEU A 111 10.81 -5.17 -10.51
C LEU A 111 11.76 -5.93 -9.56
N ASN A 112 11.50 -7.22 -9.32
CA ASN A 112 12.22 -8.06 -8.37
C ASN A 112 12.32 -7.40 -6.99
N ILE A 113 11.18 -6.96 -6.46
CA ILE A 113 11.05 -6.34 -5.12
C ILE A 113 10.08 -7.13 -4.26
N PRO A 114 10.24 -7.12 -2.92
CA PRO A 114 9.25 -7.70 -2.03
C PRO A 114 7.91 -6.95 -2.15
N ARG A 115 6.84 -7.73 -2.09
CA ARG A 115 5.47 -7.21 -1.96
C ARG A 115 5.07 -7.25 -0.49
N MET A 116 4.40 -6.21 -0.01
CA MET A 116 3.82 -6.25 1.34
C MET A 116 2.84 -7.42 1.51
N ASN A 117 2.96 -8.13 2.64
CA ASN A 117 2.12 -9.27 2.98
C ASN A 117 0.89 -8.89 3.85
N PHE A 118 0.31 -7.71 3.58
CA PHE A 118 -0.71 -7.11 4.43
C PHE A 118 -1.75 -6.40 3.56
N MET A 119 -3.05 -6.65 3.81
CA MET A 119 -4.14 -5.97 3.11
C MET A 119 -4.28 -4.54 3.64
N TYR A 120 -4.06 -3.55 2.78
CA TYR A 120 -4.06 -2.15 3.20
C TYR A 120 -5.31 -1.44 2.70
N THR A 121 -6.28 -1.22 3.59
CA THR A 121 -7.54 -0.53 3.26
C THR A 121 -7.82 0.62 4.26
N PRO A 122 -6.99 1.68 4.26
CA PRO A 122 -7.02 2.72 5.30
C PRO A 122 -8.17 3.71 5.18
N ASP A 123 -8.73 3.95 3.99
CA ASP A 123 -9.70 5.04 3.78
C ASP A 123 -10.89 4.70 2.87
N GLN A 124 -11.08 3.41 2.57
CA GLN A 124 -12.21 2.96 1.78
C GLN A 124 -13.53 3.26 2.49
N PHE A 125 -14.52 3.75 1.72
CA PHE A 125 -15.81 4.20 2.24
C PHE A 125 -16.77 3.03 2.50
N GLY A 126 -16.40 2.24 3.51
CA GLY A 126 -17.02 0.95 3.81
C GLY A 126 -16.24 -0.17 3.11
N HIS A 127 -16.40 -1.37 3.64
CA HIS A 127 -15.64 -2.53 3.19
C HIS A 127 -16.54 -3.70 2.80
N ILE A 128 -16.17 -4.42 1.75
CA ILE A 128 -16.92 -5.59 1.31
C ILE A 128 -16.65 -6.78 2.24
N ALA A 129 -17.68 -7.60 2.48
CA ALA A 129 -17.55 -8.80 3.31
C ALA A 129 -16.52 -9.82 2.78
N ALA A 130 -16.19 -9.75 1.48
CA ALA A 130 -15.27 -10.67 0.82
C ALA A 130 -13.77 -10.31 0.98
N LEU A 131 -13.41 -9.23 1.69
CA LEU A 131 -11.99 -8.87 1.92
C LEU A 131 -11.15 -10.02 2.49
N PRO A 132 -11.61 -10.81 3.50
CA PRO A 132 -10.86 -11.96 3.98
C PRO A 132 -10.63 -13.04 2.90
N MET A 133 -11.58 -13.21 1.98
CA MET A 133 -11.45 -14.13 0.85
C MET A 133 -10.35 -13.69 -0.11
N LEU A 134 -10.32 -12.39 -0.42
CA LEU A 134 -9.29 -11.79 -1.28
C LEU A 134 -7.91 -11.89 -0.62
N ALA A 135 -7.81 -11.56 0.67
CA ALA A 135 -6.57 -11.69 1.41
C ALA A 135 -6.02 -13.13 1.36
N ALA A 136 -6.86 -14.12 1.69
CA ALA A 136 -6.49 -15.53 1.64
C ALA A 136 -6.06 -15.96 0.21
N GLY A 137 -6.82 -15.58 -0.81
CA GLY A 137 -6.52 -15.91 -2.21
C GLY A 137 -5.19 -15.33 -2.73
N PHE A 138 -4.73 -14.21 -2.15
CA PHE A 138 -3.45 -13.57 -2.49
C PHE A 138 -2.34 -13.83 -1.46
N GLY A 139 -2.59 -14.72 -0.49
CA GLY A 139 -1.66 -15.13 0.55
C GLY A 139 -1.33 -14.03 1.57
N LEU A 140 -2.19 -13.02 1.72
CA LEU A 140 -2.04 -11.93 2.68
C LEU A 140 -2.48 -12.38 4.06
N SER A 141 -1.66 -12.15 5.08
CA SER A 141 -1.86 -12.76 6.41
C SER A 141 -2.60 -11.90 7.43
N ALA A 142 -2.75 -10.61 7.15
CA ALA A 142 -3.39 -9.63 8.02
C ALA A 142 -3.83 -8.43 7.18
N GLY A 143 -4.58 -7.49 7.78
CA GLY A 143 -4.95 -6.24 7.13
C GLY A 143 -5.25 -5.13 8.12
N ILE A 144 -5.35 -3.91 7.59
CA ILE A 144 -5.86 -2.75 8.31
C ILE A 144 -7.11 -2.26 7.60
N CYS A 145 -8.14 -1.99 8.38
CA CYS A 145 -9.31 -1.25 7.97
C CYS A 145 -9.58 -0.17 9.02
N TRP A 146 -10.05 0.99 8.55
CA TRP A 146 -10.28 2.13 9.43
C TRP A 146 -11.76 2.46 9.56
N ARG A 147 -12.48 2.52 8.44
CA ARG A 147 -13.88 2.94 8.41
C ARG A 147 -14.79 1.74 8.64
N GLY A 148 -15.89 1.96 9.36
CA GLY A 148 -16.89 0.91 9.63
C GLY A 148 -16.54 -0.05 10.78
N THR A 149 -15.38 0.10 11.42
CA THR A 149 -14.94 -0.73 12.56
C THR A 149 -14.76 0.08 13.87
N GLN A 150 -15.04 1.39 13.83
CA GLN A 150 -14.88 2.33 14.94
C GLN A 150 -16.01 2.29 15.98
N ASP A 151 -16.85 1.25 15.98
CA ASP A 151 -17.83 1.10 17.05
C ASP A 151 -17.12 0.78 18.38
N GLU A 152 -17.63 1.32 19.47
CA GLU A 152 -17.16 1.09 20.86
C GLU A 152 -17.09 -0.41 21.25
N THR A 153 -17.63 -1.28 20.40
CA THR A 153 -17.75 -2.72 20.56
C THR A 153 -16.59 -3.52 19.95
N HIS A 154 -15.72 -2.92 19.12
CA HIS A 154 -14.64 -3.64 18.46
C HIS A 154 -13.25 -3.25 19.00
N PRO A 155 -12.44 -4.23 19.46
CA PRO A 155 -11.06 -3.95 19.84
C PRO A 155 -10.22 -3.54 18.62
N ALA A 156 -9.13 -2.81 18.85
CA ALA A 156 -8.21 -2.36 17.80
C ALA A 156 -7.64 -3.51 16.93
N HIS A 157 -7.62 -4.74 17.46
CA HIS A 157 -7.31 -5.94 16.71
C HIS A 157 -8.46 -6.94 16.87
N PHE A 158 -8.96 -7.44 15.76
CA PHE A 158 -10.01 -8.44 15.71
C PHE A 158 -9.75 -9.40 14.55
N VAL A 159 -10.45 -10.53 14.56
CA VAL A 159 -10.42 -11.49 13.44
C VAL A 159 -11.61 -11.20 12.54
N TRP A 160 -11.35 -10.97 11.26
CA TRP A 160 -12.40 -10.78 10.27
C TRP A 160 -12.71 -12.10 9.58
N LEU A 161 -13.95 -12.57 9.77
CA LEU A 161 -14.48 -13.75 9.09
C LEU A 161 -15.16 -13.38 7.76
N GLY A 162 -14.67 -13.94 6.66
CA GLY A 162 -15.31 -13.86 5.35
C GLY A 162 -16.49 -14.83 5.21
N PRO A 163 -17.39 -14.61 4.23
CA PRO A 163 -18.58 -15.43 4.04
C PRO A 163 -18.29 -16.88 3.60
N ASP A 164 -17.07 -17.18 3.13
CA ASP A 164 -16.59 -18.53 2.81
C ASP A 164 -15.87 -19.22 4.00
N GLY A 165 -15.76 -18.54 5.14
CA GLY A 165 -15.00 -19.00 6.31
C GLY A 165 -13.52 -18.59 6.32
N SER A 166 -13.03 -17.86 5.32
CA SER A 166 -11.68 -17.27 5.31
C SER A 166 -11.50 -16.30 6.48
N ARG A 167 -10.28 -16.22 7.03
CA ARG A 167 -9.98 -15.42 8.24
C ARG A 167 -8.73 -14.60 8.05
N VAL A 168 -8.79 -13.35 8.49
CA VAL A 168 -7.68 -12.38 8.52
C VAL A 168 -7.65 -11.70 9.88
#